data_AF-A0A0D3GIL0-F1
#
_entry.id   AF-A0A0D3GIL0-F1
#
_cell.length_a   1.000
_cell.length_b   1.000
_cell.length_c   1.000
_cell.angle_alpha   90.00
_cell.angle_beta   90.00
_cell.angle_gamma   90.00
#
_symmetry.space_group_name_H-M   'P 1'
#
loop_
_entity.id
_entity.type
_entity.pdbx_description
1 polymer ?
#
loop_
_entity_poly.entity_id
_entity_poly.type
_entity_poly.pdbx_seq_one_letter_code
_entity_poly.pdbx_strand_id
1 'polypeptide(L)'
;MVRFDGDAGGVVVDAEAYALRQMHWHSPSEHAVDGRRYDLELHMLHQSETRDGRYAVVAQLFDIGHRRDATLDMVITLCSTSSTIYT
;
A
#
# COMPACT_ATOMS: atom_id res chain seq x y z
N MET A 1 0.41 -6.96 5.76
CA MET A 1 1.08 -6.79 4.46
C MET A 1 0.36 -7.67 3.44
N VAL A 2 -0.05 -7.08 2.32
CA VAL A 2 -0.70 -7.76 1.20
C VAL A 2 0.33 -7.91 0.09
N ARG A 3 0.42 -9.08 -0.54
CA ARG A 3 1.32 -9.36 -1.67
C ARG A 3 0.50 -9.62 -2.93
N PHE A 4 1.10 -9.29 -4.07
CA PHE A 4 0.51 -9.51 -5.39
C PHE A 4 1.40 -10.44 -6.20
N ASP A 5 0.87 -11.62 -6.52
CA ASP A 5 1.59 -12.62 -7.33
C ASP A 5 1.31 -12.44 -8.84
N GLY A 6 0.22 -11.74 -9.20
CA GLY A 6 -0.16 -11.41 -10.57
C GLY A 6 0.01 -9.93 -10.90
N ASP A 7 -0.50 -9.52 -12.06
CA ASP A 7 -0.52 -8.11 -12.46
C ASP A 7 -1.56 -7.32 -11.63
N ALA A 8 -1.06 -6.50 -10.71
CA ALA A 8 -1.85 -5.58 -9.90
C ALA A 8 -1.77 -4.12 -10.40
N GLY A 9 -1.22 -3.91 -11.60
CA GLY A 9 -0.85 -2.61 -12.12
C GLY A 9 0.49 -2.11 -11.56
N GLY A 10 0.74 -0.82 -11.74
CA GLY A 10 1.98 -0.21 -11.31
C GLY A 10 2.06 1.27 -11.63
N VAL A 11 3.26 1.82 -11.51
CA VAL A 11 3.55 3.23 -11.78
C VAL A 11 4.66 3.38 -12.81
N VAL A 12 4.66 4.51 -13.51
CA VAL A 12 5.76 4.92 -14.38
C VAL A 12 6.45 6.14 -13.76
N VAL A 13 7.74 6.01 -13.49
CA VAL A 13 8.59 7.07 -12.93
C VAL A 13 9.81 7.22 -13.82
N ASP A 14 10.08 8.42 -14.32
CA ASP A 14 11.19 8.70 -15.24
C ASP A 14 11.25 7.77 -16.47
N ALA A 15 10.09 7.56 -17.09
CA ALA A 15 9.86 6.64 -18.22
C ALA A 15 10.19 5.16 -17.92
N GLU A 16 10.35 4.78 -16.66
CA GLU A 16 10.55 3.42 -16.20
C GLU A 16 9.28 2.88 -15.53
N ALA A 17 8.87 1.65 -15.90
CA ALA A 17 7.72 0.99 -15.30
C ALA A 17 8.13 0.20 -14.04
N TYR A 18 7.35 0.35 -12.98
CA TYR A 18 7.49 -0.40 -11.72
C TYR A 18 6.18 -1.11 -11.41
N ALA A 19 6.22 -2.45 -11.38
CA ALA A 19 5.05 -3.27 -11.08
C ALA A 19 4.79 -3.28 -9.56
N LEU A 20 3.53 -3.16 -9.15
CA LEU A 20 3.13 -3.23 -7.75
C LEU A 20 3.32 -4.66 -7.21
N ARG A 21 4.07 -4.81 -6.11
CA ARG A 21 4.40 -6.14 -5.53
C ARG A 21 3.78 -6.36 -4.17
N GLN A 22 3.67 -5.31 -3.37
CA GLN A 22 3.12 -5.41 -2.04
C GLN A 22 2.57 -4.07 -1.56
N MET A 23 1.68 -4.16 -0.59
CA MET A 23 1.29 -3.02 0.22
C MET A 23 1.31 -3.35 1.72
N HIS A 24 1.61 -2.35 2.53
CA HIS A 24 1.56 -2.45 3.98
C HIS A 24 1.30 -1.08 4.60
N TRP A 25 0.93 -1.07 5.89
CA TRP A 25 0.54 0.14 6.59
C TRP A 25 1.40 0.37 7.83
N HIS A 26 1.61 1.64 8.16
CA HIS A 26 2.24 2.12 9.39
C HIS A 26 1.28 3.06 10.12
N SER A 27 1.23 2.98 11.45
CA SER A 27 0.50 3.92 12.30
C SER A 27 1.37 4.29 13.52
N PRO A 28 1.60 5.59 13.80
CA PRO A 28 1.26 6.74 12.95
C PRO A 28 2.07 6.75 11.63
N SER A 29 1.87 7.76 10.77
CA SER A 29 2.66 7.90 9.54
C SER A 29 4.16 8.00 9.82
N GLU A 30 4.97 7.39 8.96
CA GLU A 30 6.42 7.51 8.96
C GLU A 30 6.89 8.81 8.31
N HIS A 31 6.23 9.23 7.23
CA HIS A 31 6.45 10.54 6.63
C HIS A 31 5.75 11.63 7.46
N ALA A 32 6.34 12.83 7.45
CA ALA A 32 5.73 14.04 7.98
C ALA A 32 5.68 15.10 6.87
N VAL A 33 4.57 15.83 6.79
CA VAL A 33 4.40 16.97 5.87
C VAL A 33 4.31 18.22 6.72
N ASP A 34 5.19 19.19 6.47
CA ASP A 34 5.32 20.42 7.28
C ASP A 34 5.44 20.16 8.79
N GLY A 35 6.14 19.08 9.15
CA GLY A 35 6.33 18.65 10.54
C GLY A 35 5.16 17.89 11.17
N ARG A 36 4.02 17.74 10.47
CA ARG A 36 2.85 16.98 10.95
C ARG A 36 2.92 15.52 10.49
N ARG A 37 2.71 14.60 11.44
CA ARG A 37 2.41 13.18 11.16
C ARG A 37 0.90 12.96 11.07
N TYR A 38 0.52 11.97 10.29
CA TYR A 38 -0.85 11.56 10.01
C TYR A 38 -1.18 10.28 10.79
N ASP A 39 -2.46 9.95 10.89
CA ASP A 39 -2.93 8.83 11.74
C ASP A 39 -2.52 7.46 11.19
N LEU A 40 -2.40 7.35 9.87
CA LEU A 40 -2.02 6.13 9.16
C LEU A 40 -1.27 6.49 7.88
N GLU A 41 -0.41 5.59 7.44
CA GLU A 41 0.27 5.65 6.15
C GLU A 41 0.24 4.28 5.47
N LEU A 42 -0.11 4.26 4.19
CA LEU A 42 -0.03 3.10 3.31
C LEU A 42 1.22 3.22 2.43
N HIS A 43 2.08 2.21 2.46
CA HIS A 43 3.17 2.03 1.51
C HIS A 43 2.76 1.04 0.43
N MET A 44 2.80 1.48 -0.83
CA MET A 44 2.66 0.66 -2.02
C MET A 44 4.04 0.50 -2.66
N LEU A 45 4.63 -0.68 -2.52
CA LEU A 45 5.99 -0.96 -3.00
C LEU A 45 5.92 -1.58 -4.39
N HIS A 46 6.59 -0.90 -5.32
CA HIS A 46 6.70 -1.26 -6.71
C HIS A 46 8.14 -1.64 -7.03
N GLN A 47 8.34 -2.54 -7.97
CA GLN A 47 9.64 -3.02 -8.38
C GLN A 47 9.77 -2.99 -9.90
N SER A 48 10.87 -2.41 -10.41
CA SER A 48 11.20 -2.46 -11.83
C SER A 48 11.77 -3.84 -12.17
N GLU A 49 11.25 -4.45 -13.23
CA GLU A 49 11.79 -5.69 -13.78
C GLU A 49 13.02 -5.43 -14.68
N THR A 50 13.21 -4.21 -15.17
CA THR A 50 14.24 -3.88 -16.17
C THR A 50 15.48 -3.16 -15.60
N ARG A 51 15.39 -2.60 -14.41
CA ARG A 51 16.47 -1.85 -13.73
C ARG A 51 16.95 -2.57 -12.48
N ASP A 52 17.42 -3.80 -12.62
CA ASP A 52 18.04 -4.59 -11.54
C ASP A 52 17.18 -4.71 -10.26
N GLY A 53 15.86 -4.75 -10.40
CA GLY A 53 14.97 -4.90 -9.26
C GLY A 53 14.86 -3.66 -8.36
N ARG A 54 15.20 -2.46 -8.86
CA ARG A 54 15.03 -1.20 -8.12
C ARG A 54 13.58 -1.00 -7.66
N TYR A 55 13.43 -0.38 -6.49
CA TYR A 55 12.14 -0.12 -5.88
C TYR A 55 11.68 1.33 -6.03
N ALA A 56 10.37 1.50 -6.16
CA ALA A 56 9.67 2.77 -6.01
C ALA A 56 8.52 2.57 -5.01
N VAL A 57 8.42 3.43 -3.99
CA VAL A 57 7.36 3.34 -2.97
C VAL A 57 6.46 4.55 -3.09
N VAL A 58 5.16 4.31 -3.26
CA VAL A 58 4.13 5.36 -3.19
C VAL A 58 3.52 5.33 -1.80
N ALA A 59 3.57 6.46 -1.09
CA ALA A 59 2.96 6.63 0.21
C ALA A 59 1.60 7.35 0.08
N GLN A 60 0.57 6.83 0.75
CA GLN A 60 -0.70 7.52 0.94
C GLN A 60 -0.89 7.81 2.43
N LEU A 61 -1.16 9.06 2.78
CA LEU A 61 -1.36 9.53 4.15
C LEU A 61 -2.85 9.64 4.45
N PHE A 62 -3.26 9.29 5.67
CA PHE A 62 -4.67 9.30 6.09
C PHE A 62 -4.86 10.08 7.38
N ASP A 63 -5.91 10.90 7.40
CA ASP A 63 -6.50 11.43 8.64
C ASP A 63 -7.74 10.60 9.00
N ILE A 64 -7.97 10.36 10.29
CA ILE A 64 -9.20 9.73 10.77
C ILE A 64 -10.38 10.64 10.41
N GLY A 65 -11.40 10.05 9.77
CA GLY A 65 -12.60 10.77 9.39
C GLY A 65 -13.77 9.85 9.08
N HIS A 66 -14.88 10.44 8.62
CA HIS A 66 -16.13 9.72 8.37
C HIS A 66 -16.24 9.11 6.97
N ARG A 67 -15.25 9.33 6.09
CA ARG A 67 -15.24 8.77 4.74
C ARG A 67 -14.55 7.41 4.74
N ARG A 68 -15.20 6.43 4.14
CA ARG A 68 -14.56 5.14 3.84
C ARG A 68 -13.53 5.33 2.74
N ASP A 69 -12.35 4.79 2.96
CA ASP A 69 -11.35 4.59 1.92
C ASP A 69 -11.57 3.21 1.28
N ALA A 70 -11.62 3.17 -0.06
CA ALA A 70 -11.96 1.95 -0.78
C ALA A 70 -10.91 0.84 -0.60
N THR A 71 -9.63 1.22 -0.49
CA THR A 71 -8.53 0.26 -0.30
C THR A 71 -8.62 -0.38 1.09
N LEU A 72 -8.85 0.43 2.13
CA LEU A 72 -9.04 -0.09 3.49
C LEU A 72 -10.32 -0.95 3.60
N ASP A 73 -11.43 -0.52 2.98
CA ASP A 73 -12.70 -1.23 3.01
C ASP A 73 -12.60 -2.62 2.33
N MET A 74 -11.90 -2.69 1.20
CA MET A 74 -11.61 -3.96 0.50
C MET A 74 -10.85 -4.94 1.41
N VAL A 75 -9.79 -4.48 2.07
CA VAL A 75 -8.93 -5.33 2.90
C VAL A 75 -9.67 -5.82 4.14
N ILE A 76 -10.44 -4.94 4.80
CA ILE A 76 -11.27 -5.29 5.97
C ILE A 76 -12.33 -6.34 5.58
N THR A 77 -12.97 -6.17 4.42
CA THR A 77 -13.99 -7.09 3.93
C THR A 77 -13.41 -8.48 3.67
N LEU A 78 -12.27 -8.57 2.98
CA LEU A 78 -11.58 -9.83 2.71
C LEU A 78 -11.17 -10.57 3.99
N CYS A 79 -10.64 -9.84 4.98
CA CYS A 79 -10.27 -10.43 6.28
C CYS A 79 -11.49 -10.96 7.04
N SER A 80 -12.62 -10.26 6.94
CA SER A 80 -13.89 -10.65 7.60
C SER A 80 -14.53 -11.90 6.96
N THR A 81 -14.28 -12.14 5.66
CA THR A 81 -14.86 -13.30 4.94
C THR A 81 -14.06 -14.60 5.04
N SER A 82 -12.80 -14.56 5.48
CA SER A 82 -11.89 -15.74 5.44
C SER A 82 -11.63 -16.39 6.80
N SER A 83 -12.43 -16.08 7.83
CA SER A 83 -12.23 -16.61 9.18
C SER A 83 -12.86 -18.00 9.37
N THR A 84 -12.23 -19.04 8.81
CA THR A 84 -12.34 -20.41 9.36
C THR A 84 -10.98 -20.78 9.96
N ILE A 85 -10.86 -20.64 11.28
CA ILE A 85 -9.70 -21.12 12.03
C ILE A 85 -9.97 -22.59 12.38
N TYR A 86 -9.16 -23.50 11.83
CA TYR A 86 -8.98 -24.82 12.43
C TYR A 86 -7.90 -24.67 13.51
N THR A 87 -8.26 -24.97 14.75
CA THR A 87 -7.32 -25.15 15.87
C THR A 87 -6.62 -26.50 15.77
#